data_AF-A0A972KM19-F1
#
_entry.id   AF-A0A972KM19-F1
#
_cell.length_a   1.000
_cell.length_b   1.000
_cell.length_c   1.000
_cell.angle_alpha   90.00
_cell.angle_beta   90.00
_cell.angle_gamma   90.00
#
_symmetry.space_group_name_H-M   'P 1'
#
loop_
_entity.id
_entity.type
_entity.pdbx_description
1 polymer ?
#
loop_
_entity_poly.entity_id
_entity_poly.type
_entity_poly.pdbx_seq_one_letter_code
_entity_poly.pdbx_strand_id
1 'polypeptide(L)' 'MAEKVQKVGVKKEAGYLYFVDKQGDISRAKMARGGKKKKKKKAAKKKKKR' A
#
# COMPACT_ATOMS: atom_id res chain seq x y z
N MET A 1 23.58 -3.98 -3.51
CA MET A 1 23.18 -4.88 -4.62
C MET A 1 21.85 -5.52 -4.24
N ALA A 2 20.92 -5.73 -5.18
CA ALA A 2 19.63 -6.37 -4.91
C ALA A 2 19.62 -7.77 -5.53
N GLU A 3 19.29 -8.78 -4.73
CA GLU A 3 19.20 -10.18 -5.18
C GLU A 3 17.74 -10.61 -5.32
N LYS A 4 17.46 -11.41 -6.35
CA LYS A 4 16.12 -11.92 -6.62
C LYS A 4 15.89 -13.22 -5.84
N VAL A 5 15.17 -13.12 -4.73
CA VAL A 5 14.89 -14.26 -3.84
C VAL A 5 13.97 -15.31 -4.48
N GLN A 6 12.89 -14.90 -5.16
CA GLN A 6 11.93 -15.86 -5.72
C GLN A 6 11.07 -15.26 -6.84
N LYS A 7 10.60 -16.10 -7.77
CA LYS A 7 9.54 -15.76 -8.73
C LYS A 7 8.19 -16.18 -8.14
N VAL A 8 7.28 -15.24 -7.95
CA VAL A 8 6.00 -15.50 -7.24
C VAL A 8 4.79 -15.61 -8.18
N GLY A 9 4.99 -15.56 -9.50
CA GLY A 9 3.94 -15.83 -10.50
C GLY A 9 2.75 -14.85 -10.52
N VAL A 10 2.80 -13.75 -9.78
CA VAL A 10 1.66 -12.82 -9.64
C VAL A 10 1.50 -11.94 -10.88
N LYS A 11 0.30 -11.95 -11.48
CA LYS A 11 -0.06 -11.00 -12.55
C LYS A 11 -0.34 -9.64 -11.94
N LYS A 12 0.43 -8.63 -12.34
CA LYS A 12 0.25 -7.24 -11.86
C LYS A 12 -0.87 -6.57 -12.65
N GLU A 13 -1.88 -6.11 -11.94
CA GLU A 13 -2.95 -5.30 -12.52
C GLU A 13 -2.52 -3.83 -12.61
N ALA A 14 -2.92 -3.18 -13.70
CA ALA A 14 -2.68 -1.75 -13.89
C ALA A 14 -3.45 -0.94 -12.84
N GLY A 15 -2.79 0.04 -12.22
CA GLY A 15 -3.41 0.88 -11.19
C GLY A 15 -3.22 0.42 -9.75
N TYR A 16 -2.45 -0.66 -9.52
CA TYR A 16 -2.09 -1.15 -8.20
C TYR A 16 -0.58 -1.13 -7.95
N LEU A 17 -0.20 -0.81 -6.71
CA LEU A 17 1.14 -0.98 -6.18
C LEU A 17 1.20 -2.31 -5.44
N TYR A 18 2.15 -3.17 -5.81
CA TYR A 18 2.38 -4.47 -5.20
C TYR A 18 3.63 -4.41 -4.32
N PHE A 19 3.55 -4.96 -3.10
CA PHE A 19 4.65 -4.96 -2.13
C PHE A 19 4.56 -6.19 -1.22
N VAL A 20 5.66 -6.49 -0.52
CA VAL A 20 5.69 -7.52 0.54
C VAL A 20 5.43 -6.84 1.87
N ASP A 21 4.48 -7.34 2.65
CA ASP A 21 4.20 -6.82 4.00
C ASP A 21 5.06 -7.51 5.07
N LYS A 22 4.84 -7.13 6.33
CA LYS A 22 5.62 -7.65 7.46
C LYS A 22 5.40 -9.15 7.71
N GLN A 23 4.31 -9.71 7.23
CA GLN A 23 3.97 -11.12 7.38
C GLN A 23 4.57 -11.96 6.23
N GLY A 24 5.14 -11.29 5.22
CA GLY A 24 5.75 -11.94 4.05
C GLY A 24 4.78 -12.12 2.89
N ASP A 25 3.56 -11.57 3.00
CA ASP A 25 2.53 -11.73 1.97
C ASP A 25 2.66 -10.68 0.86
N ILE A 26 2.25 -11.05 -0.35
CA ILE A 26 2.15 -10.10 -1.47
C ILE A 26 0.84 -9.34 -1.36
N SER A 27 0.96 -8.11 -0.88
CA SER A 27 -0.14 -7.17 -0.72
C SER A 27 -0.24 -6.20 -1.91
N ARG A 28 -1.44 -5.69 -2.18
CA ARG A 28 -1.70 -4.67 -3.23
C ARG A 28 -2.47 -3.47 -2.71
N ALA A 29 -2.12 -2.27 -3.17
CA ALA A 29 -2.82 -1.03 -2.86
C ALA A 29 -3.16 -0.24 -4.12
N LYS A 30 -4.38 0.34 -4.20
CA LYS A 30 -4.79 1.17 -5.34
C LYS A 30 -3.91 2.42 -5.40
N MET A 31 -3.23 2.61 -6.52
CA MET A 31 -2.34 3.76 -6.71
C MET A 31 -3.13 5.06 -6.69
N ALA A 32 -2.69 6.00 -5.87
CA ALA A 32 -3.18 7.37 -5.92
C ALA A 32 -2.53 8.07 -7.11
N ARG A 33 -3.12 7.97 -8.30
CA ARG A 33 -2.75 8.81 -9.43
C ARG A 33 -3.10 10.26 -9.04
N GLY A 34 -2.11 11.15 -9.05
CA GLY A 34 -2.24 12.53 -8.58
C GLY A 34 -3.46 13.21 -9.20
N GLY A 35 -4.38 13.68 -8.36
CA GLY A 35 -5.64 14.28 -8.80
C GLY A 35 -6.63 14.51 -7.66
N LYS A 36 -6.56 13.70 -6.60
CA LYS A 36 -7.27 13.98 -5.34
C LYS A 36 -6.26 14.21 -4.23
N LYS A 37 -6.11 15.47 -3.80
CA LYS A 37 -5.49 15.83 -2.51
C LYS A 37 -6.15 14.95 -1.44
N LYS A 38 -5.44 13.96 -0.92
CA LYS A 38 -5.89 13.20 0.27
C LYS A 38 -6.11 14.24 1.36
N LYS A 39 -7.37 14.58 1.66
CA LYS A 39 -7.73 15.31 2.88
C LYS A 39 -7.03 14.56 4.01
N LYS A 40 -6.05 15.21 4.64
CA LYS A 40 -5.30 14.72 5.79
C LYS A 40 -6.33 14.14 6.77
N LYS A 41 -6.46 12.81 6.88
CA LYS A 41 -7.16 12.19 8.02
C LYS A 41 -6.26 12.34 9.27
N LYS A 42 -5.90 13.58 9.62
CA LYS A 42 -5.46 13.95 10.97
C LYS A 42 -6.71 14.44 11.68
N ALA A 43 -7.42 13.56 12.41
CA ALA A 43 -8.25 13.94 13.58
C ALA A 43 -9.14 12.83 14.16
N ALA A 44 -9.26 11.63 13.59
CA ALA A 44 -10.19 10.63 14.14
C ALA A 44 -9.70 9.89 15.41
N LYS A 45 -8.45 10.09 15.87
CA LYS A 45 -7.93 9.49 17.12
C LYS A 45 -7.89 10.44 18.32
N LYS A 46 -8.34 11.70 18.21
CA LYS A 46 -8.37 12.67 19.33
C LYS A 46 -9.76 12.86 19.96
N LYS A 47 -10.78 12.10 19.54
CA LYS A 47 -12.15 12.14 20.10
C LYS A 47 -12.54 10.92 20.95
N LYS A 48 -11.58 10.03 21.26
CA LYS A 48 -11.72 9.03 22.35
C LYS A 48 -10.89 9.48 23.56
N LYS A 49 -11.15 10.72 23.98
CA LYS A 49 -10.71 11.32 25.25
C LYS A 49 -11.73 12.43 25.55
N ARG A 50 -12.99 12.03 25.71
CA ARG A 50 -14.03 12.77 26.42
C ARG A 50 -14.47 11.84 27.54
#